data_AF-A0AAX3MWT3-F1
#
_entry.id   AF-A0AAX3MWT3-F1
#
_cell.length_a   1.000
_cell.length_b   1.000
_cell.length_c   1.000
_cell.angle_alpha   90.00
_cell.angle_beta   90.00
_cell.angle_gamma   90.00
#
_symmetry.space_group_name_H-M   'P 1'
#
loop_
_entity.id
_entity.type
_entity.pdbx_description
1 polymer ?
#
loop_
_entity_poly.entity_id
_entity_poly.type
_entity_poly.pdbx_seq_one_letter_code
_entity_poly.pdbx_strand_id
1 'polypeptide(L)'
;MSAPIQIYKISAELKKDQFKLLVIPWKLLIETNRYYEIREENGPVKRLYKEKLNTITMDTKSYANGTIVCSAFCSENYIHQTKKEIVKKLGHIIDSYIEEHRVNQQTIKECAPRDIYLG
;
A
#
# COMPACT_ATOMS: atom_id res chain seq x y z
N MET A 1 25.70 23.79 -2.23
CA MET A 1 24.83 22.92 -3.06
C MET A 1 24.37 21.77 -2.18
N SER A 2 23.06 21.57 -2.02
CA SER A 2 22.52 20.43 -1.27
C SER A 2 22.78 19.14 -2.04
N ALA A 3 23.07 18.05 -1.33
CA ALA A 3 23.16 16.73 -1.95
C ALA A 3 21.83 16.39 -2.66
N PRO A 4 21.87 15.74 -3.83
CA PRO A 4 20.66 15.30 -4.51
C PRO A 4 19.88 14.33 -3.61
N ILE A 5 18.55 14.47 -3.57
CA ILE A 5 17.68 13.65 -2.75
C ILE A 5 17.77 12.17 -3.16
N GLN A 6 18.07 11.29 -2.21
CA GLN A 6 17.98 9.85 -2.41
C GLN A 6 16.55 9.38 -2.16
N ILE A 7 15.96 8.74 -3.16
CA ILE A 7 14.57 8.25 -3.12
C ILE A 7 14.58 6.74 -2.99
N TYR A 8 13.65 6.21 -2.20
CA TYR A 8 13.41 4.79 -2.02
C TYR A 8 11.95 4.48 -2.28
N LYS A 9 11.68 3.33 -2.89
CA LYS A 9 10.34 2.73 -2.91
C LYS A 9 10.27 1.70 -1.80
N ILE A 10 9.32 1.89 -0.89
CA ILE A 10 8.93 0.88 0.09
C ILE A 10 7.68 0.20 -0.43
N SER A 11 7.66 -1.12 -0.42
CA SER A 11 6.50 -1.92 -0.82
C SER A 11 6.27 -3.01 0.21
N ALA A 12 5.04 -3.13 0.68
CA ALA A 12 4.62 -4.23 1.55
C ALA A 12 3.47 -4.99 0.88
N GLU A 13 3.60 -6.30 0.86
CA GLU A 13 2.58 -7.22 0.40
C GLU A 13 2.20 -8.14 1.56
N LEU A 14 0.91 -8.16 1.86
CA LEU A 14 0.30 -9.17 2.71
C LEU A 14 -0.50 -10.11 1.82
N LYS A 15 -0.18 -11.40 1.86
CA LYS A 15 -0.87 -12.43 1.09
C LYS A 15 -1.10 -13.65 1.98
N LYS A 16 -2.34 -13.85 2.43
CA LYS A 16 -2.73 -14.90 3.38
C LYS A 16 -1.82 -14.90 4.63
N ASP A 17 -0.97 -15.90 4.76
CA ASP A 17 -0.02 -16.14 5.86
C ASP A 17 1.37 -15.55 5.62
N GLN A 18 1.57 -14.86 4.50
CA GLN A 18 2.86 -14.31 4.10
C GLN A 18 2.85 -12.79 4.16
N PHE A 19 3.87 -12.23 4.81
CA PHE A 19 4.15 -10.80 4.82
C PHE A 19 5.52 -10.54 4.22
N LYS A 20 5.58 -9.68 3.21
CA LYS A 20 6.82 -9.28 2.55
C LYS A 20 6.93 -7.76 2.56
N LEU A 21 8.06 -7.25 3.03
CA LEU A 21 8.39 -5.82 2.98
C LEU A 21 9.72 -5.64 2.25
N LEU A 22 9.72 -4.80 1.23
CA LEU A 22 10.88 -4.46 0.43
C LEU A 22 11.15 -2.96 0.48
N VAL A 23 12.43 -2.61 0.48
CA VAL A 23 12.92 -1.24 0.32
C VAL A 23 13.92 -1.26 -0.81
N ILE A 24 13.63 -0.53 -1.89
CA ILE A 24 14.44 -0.52 -3.09
C ILE A 24 14.86 0.92 -3.37
N PRO A 25 16.16 1.21 -3.58
CA PRO A 25 16.60 2.54 -3.97
C PRO A 25 16.15 2.87 -5.40
N TRP A 26 15.76 4.12 -5.62
CA TRP A 26 15.40 4.66 -6.94
C TRP A 26 16.30 5.85 -7.23
N LYS A 27 16.90 5.84 -8.42
CA LYS A 27 17.79 6.91 -8.86
C LYS A 27 16.97 8.11 -9.29
N LEU A 28 17.34 9.30 -8.80
CA LEU A 28 16.85 10.56 -9.32
C LEU A 28 17.52 10.87 -10.66
N LEU A 29 16.72 11.16 -11.69
CA LEU A 29 17.19 11.54 -13.02
C LEU A 29 17.00 13.03 -13.28
N ILE A 30 15.80 13.55 -13.00
CA ILE A 30 15.44 14.96 -13.18
C ILE A 30 14.67 15.43 -11.96
N GLU A 31 15.01 16.62 -11.47
CA GLU A 31 14.20 17.36 -10.53
C GLU A 31 13.56 18.56 -11.22
N THR A 32 12.25 18.69 -11.11
CA THR A 32 11.49 19.87 -11.55
C THR A 32 10.82 20.53 -10.33
N ASN A 33 10.13 21.65 -10.53
CA ASN A 33 9.36 22.25 -9.44
C ASN A 33 8.17 21.40 -8.98
N ARG A 34 7.62 20.52 -9.83
CA ARG A 34 6.38 19.77 -9.55
C ARG A 34 6.60 18.28 -9.30
N TYR A 35 7.58 17.68 -9.95
CA TYR A 35 7.83 16.24 -9.90
C TYR A 35 9.31 15.91 -10.04
N TYR A 36 9.64 14.68 -9.64
CA TYR A 36 10.89 14.01 -9.94
C TYR A 36 10.70 13.01 -11.08
N GLU A 37 11.66 12.91 -11.99
CA GLU A 37 11.81 11.72 -12.82
C GLU A 37 12.76 10.77 -12.11
N ILE A 38 12.26 9.59 -11.80
CA ILE A 38 12.97 8.57 -11.05
C ILE A 38 12.99 7.26 -11.82
N ARG A 39 14.01 6.44 -11.57
CA ARG A 39 14.15 5.14 -12.21
C ARG A 39 14.71 4.12 -11.24
N GLU A 40 14.14 2.93 -11.25
CA GLU A 40 14.80 1.75 -10.70
C GLU A 40 16.03 1.41 -11.55
N GLU A 41 17.00 0.66 -11.01
CA GLU A 41 18.31 0.44 -11.64
C GLU A 41 18.21 0.08 -13.13
N ASN A 42 17.31 -0.85 -13.48
CA ASN A 42 17.02 -1.30 -14.85
C ASN A 42 15.53 -1.16 -15.22
N GLY A 43 14.78 -0.31 -14.53
CA GLY A 43 13.33 -0.16 -14.71
C GLY A 43 12.93 0.98 -15.64
N PRO A 44 11.62 1.12 -15.94
CA PRO A 44 11.11 2.28 -16.67
C PRO A 44 11.25 3.56 -15.85
N VAL A 45 11.37 4.70 -16.54
CA VAL A 45 11.32 6.02 -15.91
C VAL A 45 9.90 6.29 -15.44
N LYS A 46 9.76 6.75 -14.20
CA LYS A 46 8.49 7.12 -13.58
C LYS A 46 8.53 8.58 -13.13
N ARG A 47 7.41 9.28 -13.28
CA ARG A 47 7.20 10.60 -12.66
C ARG A 47 6.63 10.43 -11.27
N LEU A 48 7.35 10.93 -10.27
CA LEU A 48 6.90 11.04 -8.89
C LEU A 48 6.60 12.51 -8.59
N TYR A 49 5.32 12.85 -8.50
CA TYR A 49 4.90 14.17 -8.07
C TYR A 49 5.33 14.44 -6.63
N LYS A 50 5.82 15.65 -6.34
CA LYS A 50 6.42 15.98 -5.03
C LYS A 50 5.41 15.82 -3.89
N GLU A 51 4.13 16.10 -4.13
CA GLU A 51 3.06 15.90 -3.15
C GLU A 51 2.75 14.43 -2.85
N LYS A 52 3.23 13.49 -3.68
CA LYS A 52 3.10 12.05 -3.44
C LYS A 52 4.31 11.46 -2.70
N LEU A 53 5.38 12.24 -2.51
CA LEU A 53 6.51 11.81 -1.70
C LEU A 53 6.06 11.62 -0.24
N ASN A 54 6.57 10.56 0.40
CA ASN A 54 6.22 10.12 1.75
C ASN A 54 4.74 9.78 1.95
N THR A 55 3.96 9.66 0.88
CA THR A 55 2.54 9.29 0.93
C THR A 55 2.36 7.82 0.62
N ILE A 56 1.61 7.12 1.46
CA ILE A 56 1.32 5.69 1.29
C ILE A 56 0.12 5.49 0.37
N THR A 57 0.34 4.80 -0.74
CA THR A 57 -0.69 4.36 -1.68
C THR A 57 -1.04 2.90 -1.47
N MET A 58 -2.30 2.57 -1.73
CA MET A 58 -2.74 1.19 -1.85
C MET A 58 -2.69 0.82 -3.32
N ASP A 59 -1.94 -0.24 -3.65
CA ASP A 59 -1.73 -0.68 -5.02
C ASP A 59 -2.80 -1.69 -5.46
N THR A 60 -3.43 -2.37 -4.49
CA THR A 60 -4.62 -3.20 -4.69
C THR A 60 -5.90 -2.38 -4.54
N LYS A 61 -6.96 -2.68 -5.31
CA LYS A 61 -8.25 -1.99 -5.18
C LYS A 61 -9.02 -2.35 -3.90
N SER A 62 -8.91 -3.61 -3.47
CA SER A 62 -9.58 -4.18 -2.30
C SER A 62 -8.80 -5.39 -1.79
N TYR A 63 -9.15 -5.87 -0.58
CA TYR A 63 -8.70 -7.16 -0.09
C TYR A 63 -9.43 -8.29 -0.82
N ALA A 64 -8.93 -8.62 -2.02
CA ALA A 64 -9.43 -9.71 -2.84
C ALA A 64 -8.43 -10.87 -2.83
N ASN A 65 -8.94 -12.09 -2.78
CA ASN A 65 -8.13 -13.32 -2.79
C ASN A 65 -7.06 -13.38 -1.68
N GLY A 66 -7.27 -12.65 -0.58
CA GLY A 66 -6.34 -12.62 0.54
C GLY A 66 -5.09 -11.77 0.30
N THR A 67 -5.09 -10.83 -0.65
CA THR A 67 -3.92 -9.99 -0.98
C THR A 67 -4.19 -8.50 -0.76
N ILE A 68 -3.24 -7.82 -0.10
CA ILE A 68 -3.16 -6.36 0.00
C ILE A 68 -1.75 -5.93 -0.33
N VAL A 69 -1.61 -4.93 -1.19
CA VAL A 69 -0.30 -4.31 -1.47
C VAL A 69 -0.37 -2.82 -1.18
N CYS A 70 0.59 -2.34 -0.39
CA CYS A 70 0.79 -0.93 -0.13
C CYS A 70 2.22 -0.54 -0.54
N SER A 71 2.37 0.65 -1.10
CA SER A 71 3.69 1.19 -1.39
C SER A 71 3.77 2.68 -1.12
N ALA A 72 5.00 3.18 -1.05
CA ALA A 72 5.29 4.60 -0.90
C ALA A 72 6.67 4.88 -1.51
N PHE A 73 6.83 6.07 -2.07
CA PHE A 73 8.16 6.62 -2.33
C PHE A 73 8.52 7.55 -1.18
N CYS A 74 9.71 7.43 -0.62
CA CYS A 74 10.16 8.28 0.48
C CYS A 74 11.64 8.64 0.35
N SER A 75 12.05 9.71 1.05
CA SER A 75 13.47 9.97 1.26
C SER A 75 14.03 9.07 2.37
N GLU A 76 15.36 8.98 2.43
CA GLU A 76 16.07 8.10 3.37
C GLU A 76 15.62 8.27 4.82
N ASN A 77 15.51 9.52 5.28
CA ASN A 77 15.13 9.85 6.66
C ASN A 77 13.71 9.39 7.03
N TYR A 78 12.86 9.14 6.04
CA TYR A 78 11.47 8.73 6.26
C TYR A 78 11.28 7.22 6.19
N ILE A 79 12.29 6.43 5.79
CA ILE A 79 12.15 4.99 5.56
C ILE A 79 11.54 4.28 6.78
N HIS A 80 12.10 4.51 7.97
CA HIS A 80 11.64 3.83 9.19
C HIS A 80 10.18 4.16 9.53
N GLN A 81 9.83 5.45 9.45
CA GLN A 81 8.48 5.91 9.71
C GLN A 81 7.49 5.36 8.67
N THR A 82 7.85 5.41 7.39
CA THR A 82 7.01 4.88 6.31
C THR A 82 6.78 3.38 6.44
N LYS A 83 7.78 2.58 6.85
CA LYS A 83 7.57 1.15 7.15
C LYS A 83 6.49 0.94 8.21
N LYS A 84 6.59 1.64 9.34
CA LYS A 84 5.62 1.55 10.44
C LYS A 84 4.22 1.92 9.99
N GLU A 85 4.09 3.04 9.27
CA GLU A 85 2.79 3.53 8.81
C GLU A 85 2.17 2.61 7.75
N ILE A 86 2.97 1.97 6.89
CA ILE A 86 2.48 0.94 5.96
C ILE A 86 1.92 -0.26 6.74
N VAL A 87 2.65 -0.76 7.74
CA VAL A 87 2.19 -1.90 8.55
C VAL A 87 0.90 -1.57 9.29
N LYS A 88 0.81 -0.38 9.91
CA LYS A 88 -0.44 0.09 10.55
C LYS A 88 -1.60 0.15 9.56
N LYS A 89 -1.35 0.70 8.37
CA LYS A 89 -2.38 0.83 7.32
C LYS A 89 -2.89 -0.54 6.86
N LEU A 90 -2.00 -1.52 6.71
CA LEU A 90 -2.40 -2.90 6.40
C LEU A 90 -3.28 -3.48 7.52
N GLY A 91 -2.91 -3.29 8.78
CA GLY A 91 -3.73 -3.70 9.93
C GLY A 91 -5.13 -3.09 9.91
N HIS A 92 -5.24 -1.77 9.76
CA HIS A 92 -6.53 -1.10 9.68
C HIS A 92 -7.41 -1.58 8.51
N ILE A 93 -6.81 -1.90 7.35
CA ILE A 93 -7.56 -2.43 6.21
C ILE A 93 -8.13 -3.82 6.54
N ILE A 94 -7.33 -4.68 7.19
CA ILE A 94 -7.77 -6.01 7.61
C ILE A 94 -8.88 -5.91 8.66
N ASP A 95 -8.72 -5.06 9.67
CA ASP A 95 -9.72 -4.87 10.72
C ASP A 95 -11.06 -4.37 10.12
N SER A 96 -10.98 -3.40 9.21
CA SER A 96 -12.16 -2.90 8.48
C SER A 96 -12.85 -4.01 7.68
N TYR A 97 -12.08 -4.88 7.02
CA TYR A 97 -12.64 -5.99 6.25
C TYR A 97 -13.29 -7.04 7.14
N ILE A 98 -12.68 -7.38 8.27
CA ILE A 98 -13.24 -8.33 9.25
C ILE A 98 -14.58 -7.80 9.76
N GLU A 99 -14.65 -6.52 10.10
CA GLU A 99 -15.88 -5.91 10.62
C GLU A 99 -16.98 -5.86 9.56
N GLU A 100 -16.65 -5.45 8.34
CA GLU A 100 -17.61 -5.45 7.22
C GLU A 100 -18.16 -6.86 6.95
N HIS A 101 -17.28 -7.87 6.93
CA HIS A 101 -17.68 -9.26 6.76
C HIS A 101 -18.58 -9.74 7.90
N ARG A 102 -18.26 -9.40 9.15
CA ARG A 102 -19.07 -9.73 10.33
C ARG A 102 -20.49 -9.14 10.23
N VAL A 103 -20.58 -7.85 9.89
CA VAL A 103 -21.86 -7.15 9.72
C VAL A 103 -22.68 -7.79 8.60
N ASN A 104 -22.06 -8.05 7.43
CA ASN A 104 -22.74 -8.67 6.30
C ASN A 104 -23.26 -10.08 6.63
N GLN A 105 -22.48 -10.89 7.35
CA GLN A 105 -22.93 -12.20 7.82
C GLN A 105 -24.11 -12.12 8.78
N GLN A 106 -24.13 -11.12 9.67
CA GLN A 106 -25.24 -10.90 10.58
C GLN A 106 -26.53 -10.54 9.81
N THR A 107 -26.43 -9.60 8.87
CA THR A 107 -27.56 -9.20 8.02
C THR A 107 -28.13 -10.39 7.24
N ILE A 108 -27.28 -11.26 6.70
CA ILE A 108 -27.75 -12.47 6.01
C ILE A 108 -28.54 -13.37 6.96
N LYS A 109 -28.05 -13.60 8.19
CA LYS A 109 -28.75 -14.47 9.17
C LYS A 109 -30.11 -13.90 9.58
N GLU A 110 -30.21 -12.58 9.69
CA GLU A 110 -31.44 -11.90 10.14
C GLU A 110 -32.46 -11.74 9.01
N CYS A 111 -32.00 -11.48 7.79
CA CYS A 111 -32.86 -11.10 6.66
C CYS A 111 -33.08 -12.21 5.64
N ALA A 112 -32.22 -13.24 5.57
CA ALA A 112 -32.40 -14.30 4.58
C ALA A 112 -33.68 -15.13 4.88
N PRO A 113 -34.55 -15.33 3.89
CA PRO A 113 -35.68 -16.22 4.01
C PRO A 113 -35.26 -17.63 4.50
N ARG A 114 -36.04 -18.20 5.44
CA ARG A 114 -35.70 -19.46 6.12
C ARG A 114 -35.77 -20.68 5.19
N ASP A 115 -36.58 -20.60 4.15
CA ASP A 115 -36.75 -21.61 3.10
C ASP A 115 -35.48 -21.82 2.27
N ILE A 116 -34.54 -20.88 2.25
CA ILE A 116 -33.27 -21.00 1.54
C ILE A 116 -32.31 -22.00 2.22
N TYR A 117 -32.50 -22.28 3.52
CA TYR A 117 -31.65 -23.18 4.30
C TYR A 117 -32.23 -24.59 4.48
N LEU A 118 -33.42 -24.87 3.93
CA LEU A 118 -34.16 -26.13 4.10
C LEU A 118 -34.10 -27.04 2.85
N GLY A 119 -33.11 -26.84 1.98
CA GLY A 119 -32.84 -27.69 0.80
C GLY A 119 -32.09 -28.97 1.14
#